data_AF-A0A3B9Z7A4-F1
#
_entry.id   AF-A0A3B9Z7A4-F1
#
_cell.length_a   1.000
_cell.length_b   1.000
_cell.length_c   1.000
_cell.angle_alpha   90.00
_cell.angle_beta   90.00
_cell.angle_gamma   90.00
#
_symmetry.space_group_name_H-M   'P 1'
#
loop_
_entity.id
_entity.type
_entity.pdbx_description
1 polymer ?
#
loop_
_entity_poly.entity_id
_entity_poly.type
_entity_poly.pdbx_seq_one_letter_code
_entity_poly.pdbx_strand_id
1 'polypeptide(L)'
;MKTQTINKKQIINAYNNGQSLNAIAKEFHTYATSIKRILEKENVELRHDSKRAGQLYVKDGEKLIEWAKAQKRLVTKTELAHVIGRKKLSPSYFEKYPELGRYVTTREQSELQIYSQKLYDWLQKTGIQYKPNDRTKINMSVTALLLGEYEGLALQIHIKPKCISKKQYEERVKAKVRKASKSGIFIIWLNKDHFENLDSTIGLLNAFKK
;
A
#
# COMPACT_ATOMS: atom_id res chain seq x y z
N MET A 1 -16.04 46.53 -28.05
CA MET A 1 -14.72 45.89 -28.21
C MET A 1 -14.68 45.25 -29.58
N LYS A 2 -13.74 45.61 -30.47
CA LYS A 2 -13.62 44.99 -31.79
C LYS A 2 -13.11 43.57 -31.60
N THR A 3 -13.91 42.56 -31.98
CA THR A 3 -13.48 41.16 -31.97
C THR A 3 -12.39 41.00 -33.03
N GLN A 4 -11.12 40.91 -32.63
CA GLN A 4 -10.05 40.57 -33.55
C GLN A 4 -10.31 39.16 -34.09
N THR A 5 -10.47 39.04 -35.40
CA THR A 5 -10.61 37.75 -36.07
C THR A 5 -9.28 37.01 -35.98
N ILE A 6 -9.16 36.10 -35.02
CA ILE A 6 -7.95 35.31 -34.81
C ILE A 6 -7.71 34.41 -36.02
N ASN A 7 -6.56 34.58 -36.67
CA ASN A 7 -6.19 33.78 -37.84
C ASN A 7 -5.69 32.39 -37.42
N LYS A 8 -6.59 31.40 -37.50
CA LYS A 8 -6.33 30.02 -37.09
C LYS A 8 -5.11 29.38 -37.77
N LYS A 9 -4.84 29.69 -39.04
CA LYS A 9 -3.72 29.11 -39.80
C LYS A 9 -2.37 29.53 -39.21
N GLN A 10 -2.27 30.77 -38.73
CA GLN A 10 -1.04 31.27 -38.11
C GLN A 10 -0.77 30.57 -36.77
N ILE A 11 -1.82 30.32 -35.98
CA ILE A 11 -1.71 29.55 -34.73
C ILE A 11 -1.19 28.13 -34.97
N ILE A 12 -1.71 27.43 -35.99
CA ILE A 12 -1.28 26.07 -36.33
C ILE A 12 0.18 26.07 -36.77
N ASN A 13 0.59 27.01 -37.63
CA ASN A 13 1.97 27.11 -38.11
C ASN A 13 2.94 27.42 -36.95
N ALA A 14 2.61 28.39 -36.11
CA ALA A 14 3.36 28.74 -34.90
C ALA A 14 3.55 27.52 -33.98
N TYR A 15 2.47 26.75 -33.80
CA TYR A 15 2.48 25.53 -33.02
C TYR A 15 3.33 24.43 -33.66
N ASN A 16 3.22 24.19 -34.96
CA ASN A 16 4.06 23.21 -35.69
C ASN A 16 5.55 23.59 -35.64
N ASN A 17 5.87 24.89 -35.66
CA ASN A 17 7.24 25.41 -35.61
C ASN A 17 7.95 25.30 -34.26
N GLY A 18 7.31 24.76 -33.21
CA GLY A 18 8.00 24.58 -31.93
C GLY A 18 7.44 25.39 -30.78
N GLN A 19 6.62 26.41 -31.04
CA GLN A 19 6.21 27.33 -29.99
C GLN A 19 5.28 26.68 -28.96
N SER A 20 5.43 27.08 -27.69
CA SER A 20 4.55 26.62 -26.61
C SER A 20 3.19 27.32 -26.68
N LEU A 21 2.15 26.67 -26.15
CA LEU A 21 0.79 27.26 -26.10
C LEU A 21 0.77 28.64 -25.42
N ASN A 22 1.63 28.86 -24.42
CA ASN A 22 1.74 30.14 -23.71
C ASN A 22 2.43 31.22 -24.55
N ALA A 23 3.40 30.85 -25.39
CA ALA A 23 4.06 31.79 -26.30
C ALA A 23 3.08 32.29 -27.37
N ILE A 24 2.36 31.34 -27.98
CA ILE A 24 1.31 31.65 -28.98
C ILE A 24 0.20 32.49 -28.33
N ALA A 25 -0.24 32.14 -27.12
CA ALA A 25 -1.26 32.91 -26.42
C ALA A 25 -0.85 34.39 -26.20
N LYS A 26 0.42 34.65 -25.87
CA LYS A 26 0.94 36.02 -25.73
C LYS A 26 0.95 36.78 -27.06
N GLU A 27 1.39 36.13 -28.13
CA GLU A 27 1.48 36.72 -29.48
C GLU A 27 0.09 37.10 -30.03
N PHE A 28 -0.91 36.27 -29.78
CA PHE A 28 -2.29 36.48 -30.24
C PHE A 28 -3.20 37.15 -29.19
N HIS A 29 -2.63 37.70 -28.11
CA HIS A 29 -3.35 38.37 -27.01
C HIS A 29 -4.57 37.58 -26.50
N THR A 30 -4.41 36.28 -26.31
CA THR A 30 -5.47 35.37 -25.90
C THR A 30 -5.01 34.43 -24.79
N TYR A 31 -5.89 33.51 -24.37
CA TYR A 31 -5.57 32.51 -23.36
C TYR A 31 -5.06 31.23 -23.99
N ALA A 32 -4.13 30.54 -23.32
CA ALA A 32 -3.61 29.25 -23.78
C ALA A 32 -4.71 28.19 -23.94
N THR A 33 -5.78 28.27 -23.14
CA THR A 33 -6.98 27.41 -23.27
C THR A 33 -7.74 27.67 -24.57
N SER A 34 -7.77 28.91 -25.06
CA SER A 34 -8.35 29.27 -26.35
C SER A 34 -7.53 28.70 -27.51
N ILE A 35 -6.20 28.84 -27.44
CA ILE A 35 -5.29 28.22 -28.42
C ILE A 35 -5.47 26.71 -28.45
N LYS A 36 -5.54 26.06 -27.27
CA LYS A 36 -5.82 24.63 -27.16
C LYS A 36 -7.11 24.23 -27.89
N ARG A 37 -8.22 24.93 -27.62
CA ARG A 37 -9.52 24.66 -28.27
C ARG A 37 -9.47 24.85 -29.79
N ILE A 38 -8.70 25.81 -30.28
CA ILE A 38 -8.51 26.03 -31.72
C ILE A 38 -7.75 24.85 -32.33
N LEU A 39 -6.66 24.40 -31.71
CA LEU A 39 -5.90 23.23 -32.19
C LEU A 39 -6.75 21.95 -32.18
N GLU A 40 -7.52 21.72 -31.11
CA GLU A 40 -8.45 20.57 -31.02
C GLU A 40 -9.54 20.62 -32.10
N LYS A 41 -10.14 21.79 -32.36
CA LYS A 41 -11.18 21.97 -33.38
C LYS A 41 -10.67 21.73 -34.80
N GLU A 42 -9.38 21.99 -35.04
CA GLU A 42 -8.71 21.79 -36.32
C GLU A 42 -7.97 20.43 -36.37
N ASN A 43 -8.26 19.51 -35.44
CA ASN A 43 -7.67 18.16 -35.35
C ASN A 43 -6.13 18.13 -35.26
N VAL A 44 -5.51 19.14 -34.66
CA VAL A 44 -4.06 19.17 -34.42
C VAL A 44 -3.75 18.50 -33.07
N GLU A 45 -2.95 17.43 -33.10
CA GLU A 45 -2.58 16.67 -31.91
C GLU A 45 -1.70 17.50 -30.95
N LEU A 46 -2.06 17.51 -29.66
CA LEU A 46 -1.31 18.25 -28.65
C LEU A 46 -0.03 17.48 -28.25
N ARG A 47 1.12 18.16 -28.21
CA ARG A 47 2.44 17.62 -27.86
C ARG A 47 2.51 17.13 -26.42
N HIS A 48 1.63 17.65 -25.57
CA HIS A 48 1.49 17.19 -24.20
C HIS A 48 0.61 15.95 -24.10
N ASP A 49 -0.35 15.77 -25.01
CA ASP A 49 -1.17 14.57 -25.09
C ASP A 49 -0.36 13.42 -25.68
N SER A 50 0.53 13.66 -26.64
CA SER A 50 1.50 12.65 -27.11
C SER A 50 2.49 12.21 -26.03
N LYS A 51 2.78 13.04 -25.02
CA LYS A 51 3.57 12.68 -23.82
C LYS A 51 2.75 12.08 -22.67
N ARG A 52 1.43 12.27 -22.63
CA ARG A 52 0.54 11.82 -21.53
C ARG A 52 -0.41 10.70 -21.93
N ALA A 53 -0.50 10.34 -23.21
CA ALA A 53 -1.15 9.14 -23.70
C ALA A 53 -0.34 7.89 -23.30
N GLY A 54 -0.41 7.52 -22.03
CA GLY A 54 -0.75 6.16 -21.65
C GLY A 54 0.17 4.99 -22.05
N GLN A 55 1.40 5.19 -22.51
CA GLN A 55 2.34 4.07 -22.63
C GLN A 55 2.89 3.69 -21.25
N LEU A 56 2.06 2.98 -20.48
CA LEU A 56 2.53 1.72 -19.91
C LEU A 56 3.08 0.94 -21.09
N TYR A 57 4.41 0.91 -21.25
CA TYR A 57 5.06 0.05 -22.25
C TYR A 57 4.40 -1.32 -22.11
N VAL A 58 3.71 -1.78 -23.15
CA VAL A 58 3.03 -3.09 -23.11
C VAL A 58 4.02 -4.19 -22.72
N LYS A 59 5.29 -3.99 -23.10
CA LYS A 59 6.45 -4.77 -22.73
C LYS A 59 6.76 -4.81 -21.23
N ASP A 60 6.49 -3.75 -20.47
CA ASP A 60 6.82 -3.74 -19.04
C ASP A 60 5.96 -4.75 -18.28
N GLY A 61 4.65 -4.81 -18.57
CA GLY A 61 3.76 -5.76 -17.90
C GLY A 61 4.11 -7.20 -18.21
N GLU A 62 4.33 -7.53 -19.49
CA GLU A 62 4.74 -8.86 -19.94
C GLU A 62 6.10 -9.26 -19.34
N LYS A 63 7.09 -8.36 -19.39
CA LYS A 63 8.40 -8.55 -18.75
C LYS A 63 8.27 -8.83 -17.25
N LEU A 64 7.39 -8.11 -16.56
CA LEU A 64 7.13 -8.33 -15.13
C LEU A 64 6.48 -9.70 -14.88
N ILE A 65 5.58 -10.15 -15.75
CA ILE A 65 4.94 -11.48 -15.63
C ILE A 65 5.97 -12.59 -15.86
N GLU A 66 6.76 -12.50 -16.92
CA GLU A 66 7.81 -13.50 -17.23
C GLU A 66 8.85 -13.56 -16.12
N TRP A 67 9.32 -12.39 -15.67
CA TRP A 67 10.27 -12.32 -14.56
C TRP A 67 9.68 -12.92 -13.28
N ALA A 68 8.42 -12.62 -12.95
CA ALA A 68 7.75 -13.16 -11.77
C ALA A 68 7.54 -14.69 -11.87
N LYS A 69 7.16 -15.20 -13.05
CA LYS A 69 7.06 -16.64 -13.32
C LYS A 69 8.41 -17.34 -13.14
N ALA A 70 9.49 -16.72 -13.61
CA ALA A 70 10.85 -17.27 -13.50
C ALA A 70 11.33 -17.40 -12.04
N GLN A 71 10.82 -16.58 -11.11
CA GLN A 71 11.23 -16.64 -9.70
C GLN A 71 10.76 -17.92 -8.97
N LYS A 72 9.74 -18.62 -9.48
CA LYS A 72 9.11 -19.79 -8.82
C LYS A 72 8.70 -19.55 -7.35
N ARG A 73 8.54 -18.28 -6.95
CA ARG A 73 8.07 -17.82 -5.63
C ARG A 73 7.23 -16.56 -5.80
N LEU A 74 6.46 -16.22 -4.76
CA LEU A 74 5.79 -14.92 -4.73
C LEU A 74 6.82 -13.80 -4.56
N VAL A 75 6.61 -12.70 -5.28
CA VAL A 75 7.48 -11.53 -5.33
C VAL A 75 6.77 -10.31 -4.73
N THR A 76 7.52 -9.36 -4.23
CA THR A 76 6.99 -8.12 -3.66
C THR A 76 6.74 -7.07 -4.76
N LYS A 77 5.82 -6.13 -4.49
CA LYS A 77 5.60 -4.96 -5.39
C LYS A 77 6.88 -4.13 -5.58
N THR A 78 7.72 -4.14 -4.57
CA THR A 78 9.00 -3.44 -4.49
C THR A 78 10.01 -4.10 -5.42
N GLU A 79 10.17 -5.43 -5.37
CA GLU A 79 11.02 -6.18 -6.30
C GLU A 79 10.61 -5.96 -7.76
N LEU A 80 9.30 -6.04 -8.05
CA LEU A 80 8.79 -5.78 -9.40
C LEU A 80 9.07 -4.36 -9.88
N ALA A 81 8.99 -3.36 -9.00
CA ALA A 81 9.30 -1.99 -9.37
C ALA A 81 10.77 -1.83 -9.78
N HIS A 82 11.70 -2.54 -9.11
CA HIS A 82 13.13 -2.50 -9.45
C HIS A 82 13.43 -3.07 -10.84
N VAL A 83 12.69 -4.10 -11.29
CA VAL A 83 12.85 -4.74 -12.63
C VAL A 83 12.63 -3.75 -13.78
N ILE A 84 11.77 -2.75 -13.56
CA ILE A 84 11.45 -1.68 -14.51
C ILE A 84 12.13 -0.34 -14.16
N GLY A 85 13.10 -0.35 -13.24
CA GLY A 85 13.85 0.86 -12.84
C GLY A 85 13.01 1.90 -12.10
N ARG A 86 11.90 1.50 -11.45
CA ARG A 86 11.00 2.40 -10.72
C ARG A 86 11.12 2.20 -9.21
N LYS A 87 10.87 3.27 -8.46
CA LYS A 87 10.81 3.22 -6.99
C LYS A 87 9.57 2.49 -6.47
N LYS A 88 8.46 2.51 -7.22
CA LYS A 88 7.17 1.92 -6.83
C LYS A 88 6.34 1.55 -8.05
N LEU A 89 5.60 0.44 -7.97
CA LEU A 89 4.61 0.06 -8.97
C LEU A 89 3.27 0.78 -8.71
N SER A 90 2.71 1.39 -9.75
CA SER A 90 1.36 1.99 -9.71
C SER A 90 0.28 0.91 -9.61
N PRO A 91 -0.84 1.14 -8.91
CA PRO A 91 -2.00 0.23 -8.93
C PRO A 91 -2.49 -0.11 -10.34
N SER A 92 -2.38 0.83 -11.28
CA SER A 92 -2.79 0.66 -12.68
C SER A 92 -2.09 -0.50 -13.41
N TYR A 93 -0.90 -0.93 -12.96
CA TYR A 93 -0.25 -2.14 -13.51
C TYR A 93 -1.05 -3.41 -13.20
N PHE A 94 -1.69 -3.48 -12.04
CA PHE A 94 -2.49 -4.65 -11.62
C PHE A 94 -3.88 -4.65 -12.26
N GLU A 95 -4.40 -3.47 -12.59
CA GLU A 95 -5.65 -3.33 -13.36
C GLU A 95 -5.45 -3.76 -14.81
N LYS A 96 -4.33 -3.33 -15.43
CA LYS A 96 -4.01 -3.69 -16.82
C LYS A 96 -3.50 -5.14 -16.95
N TYR A 97 -2.78 -5.63 -15.95
CA TYR A 97 -2.21 -6.99 -15.91
C TYR A 97 -2.68 -7.73 -14.65
N PRO A 98 -3.93 -8.22 -14.63
CA PRO A 98 -4.49 -8.91 -13.46
C PRO A 98 -3.71 -10.20 -13.11
N GLU A 99 -3.08 -10.84 -14.10
CA GLU A 99 -2.22 -12.01 -13.90
C GLU A 99 -1.03 -11.74 -12.98
N LEU A 100 -0.52 -10.51 -12.99
CA LEU A 100 0.58 -10.10 -12.11
C LEU A 100 0.20 -10.28 -10.64
N GLY A 101 -1.08 -10.10 -10.30
CA GLY A 101 -1.61 -10.27 -8.96
C GLY A 101 -1.39 -11.67 -8.38
N ARG A 102 -1.31 -12.71 -9.22
CA ARG A 102 -1.08 -14.10 -8.79
C ARG A 102 0.34 -14.32 -8.25
N TYR A 103 1.29 -13.51 -8.70
CA TYR A 103 2.68 -13.63 -8.34
C TYR A 103 3.11 -12.63 -7.27
N VAL A 104 2.23 -11.71 -6.89
CA VAL A 104 2.57 -10.63 -5.96
C VAL A 104 2.09 -10.91 -4.54
N THR A 105 3.02 -10.89 -3.59
CA THR A 105 2.67 -10.90 -2.17
C THR A 105 1.94 -9.59 -1.85
N THR A 106 0.69 -9.70 -1.42
CA THR A 106 -0.15 -8.53 -1.09
C THR A 106 0.31 -7.87 0.21
N ARG A 107 1.15 -8.54 1.01
CA ARG A 107 1.66 -8.03 2.29
C ARG A 107 3.15 -8.34 2.46
N GLU A 108 3.94 -7.30 2.69
CA GLU A 108 5.32 -7.37 3.23
C GLU A 108 5.35 -7.81 4.72
N GLN A 109 4.35 -8.53 5.21
CA GLN A 109 4.24 -8.95 6.62
C GLN A 109 4.46 -10.45 6.80
N SER A 110 5.39 -11.04 6.04
CA SER A 110 5.79 -12.44 6.21
C SER A 110 6.15 -12.75 7.66
N GLU A 111 6.88 -11.85 8.32
CA GLU A 111 7.26 -11.99 9.73
C GLU A 111 6.04 -12.12 10.65
N LEU A 112 5.05 -11.23 10.53
CA LEU A 112 3.88 -11.26 11.42
C LEU A 112 3.06 -12.54 11.24
N GLN A 113 2.98 -13.06 10.01
CA GLN A 113 2.33 -14.34 9.73
C GLN A 113 3.12 -15.50 10.34
N ILE A 114 4.44 -15.54 10.19
CA ILE A 114 5.32 -16.55 10.79
C ILE A 114 5.16 -16.57 12.31
N TYR A 115 5.23 -15.41 12.96
CA TYR A 115 5.09 -15.33 14.42
C TYR A 115 3.66 -15.65 14.89
N SER A 116 2.63 -15.31 14.11
CA SER A 116 1.25 -15.70 14.43
C SER A 116 1.11 -17.21 14.40
N GLN A 117 1.67 -17.89 13.39
CA GLN A 117 1.64 -19.34 13.31
C GLN A 117 2.39 -19.97 14.49
N LYS A 118 3.63 -19.53 14.77
CA LYS A 118 4.40 -20.00 15.93
C LYS A 118 3.63 -19.85 17.25
N LEU A 119 2.95 -18.72 17.43
CA LEU A 119 2.15 -18.48 18.62
C LEU A 119 0.99 -19.47 18.74
N TYR A 120 0.26 -19.70 17.65
CA TYR A 120 -0.88 -20.60 17.63
C TYR A 120 -0.49 -22.06 17.82
N ASP A 121 0.60 -22.50 17.18
CA ASP A 121 1.16 -23.85 17.38
C ASP A 121 1.57 -24.06 18.84
N TRP A 122 2.19 -23.05 19.45
CA TRP A 122 2.58 -23.09 20.85
C TRP A 122 1.38 -23.11 21.82
N LEU A 123 0.36 -22.27 21.58
CA LEU A 123 -0.88 -22.28 22.39
C LEU A 123 -1.59 -23.64 22.29
N GLN A 124 -1.63 -24.24 21.10
CA GLN A 124 -2.19 -25.57 20.90
C GLN A 124 -1.37 -26.64 21.61
N LYS A 125 -0.04 -26.61 21.50
CA LYS A 125 0.87 -27.55 22.19
C LYS A 125 0.73 -27.49 23.70
N THR A 126 0.55 -26.30 24.27
CA THR A 126 0.40 -26.08 25.72
C THR A 126 -1.03 -26.33 26.23
N GLY A 127 -2.00 -26.51 25.33
CA GLY A 127 -3.40 -26.71 25.70
C GLY A 127 -4.11 -25.44 26.21
N ILE A 128 -3.48 -24.27 26.07
CA ILE A 128 -4.07 -22.99 26.47
C ILE A 128 -5.22 -22.67 25.50
N GLN A 129 -6.44 -22.55 26.02
CA GLN A 129 -7.59 -22.21 25.20
C GLN A 129 -7.52 -20.75 24.73
N TYR A 130 -7.74 -20.52 23.44
CA TYR A 130 -7.67 -19.17 22.86
C TYR A 130 -8.64 -18.98 21.69
N LYS A 131 -8.94 -17.71 21.39
CA LYS A 131 -9.68 -17.28 20.20
C LYS A 131 -8.78 -16.41 19.32
N PRO A 132 -8.46 -16.82 18.07
CA PRO A 132 -7.59 -16.04 17.20
C PRO A 132 -8.31 -14.80 16.65
N ASN A 133 -7.60 -13.69 16.54
CA ASN A 133 -8.09 -12.46 15.90
C ASN A 133 -9.43 -11.94 16.44
N ASP A 134 -9.77 -12.22 17.70
CA ASP A 134 -11.06 -11.80 18.24
C ASP A 134 -11.18 -10.28 18.27
N ARG A 135 -12.36 -9.80 17.87
CA ARG A 135 -12.73 -8.39 17.88
C ARG A 135 -13.91 -8.10 18.80
N THR A 136 -14.60 -9.14 19.27
CA THR A 136 -15.91 -8.99 19.91
C THR A 136 -15.81 -8.31 21.27
N LYS A 137 -14.82 -8.69 22.11
CA LYS A 137 -14.70 -8.11 23.47
C LYS A 137 -14.10 -6.69 23.48
N ILE A 138 -13.15 -6.38 22.61
CA ILE A 138 -12.34 -5.13 22.69
C ILE A 138 -12.69 -4.13 21.54
N ASN A 139 -13.60 -4.50 20.63
CA ASN A 139 -13.86 -3.78 19.38
C ASN A 139 -12.55 -3.48 18.59
N MET A 140 -11.58 -4.38 18.71
CA MET A 140 -10.30 -4.31 18.01
C MET A 140 -9.62 -5.67 17.93
N SER A 141 -8.82 -5.90 16.89
CA SER A 141 -8.13 -7.17 16.73
C SER A 141 -6.93 -7.29 17.66
N VAL A 142 -6.93 -8.35 18.47
CA VAL A 142 -5.76 -8.91 19.17
C VAL A 142 -5.31 -10.19 18.48
N THR A 143 -4.05 -10.59 18.62
CA THR A 143 -3.55 -11.80 17.92
C THR A 143 -4.21 -13.07 18.48
N ALA A 144 -4.24 -13.21 19.80
CA ALA A 144 -4.94 -14.29 20.50
C ALA A 144 -5.59 -13.74 21.78
N LEU A 145 -6.89 -13.97 21.95
CA LEU A 145 -7.58 -13.74 23.21
C LEU A 145 -7.58 -15.04 24.00
N LEU A 146 -7.07 -15.05 25.22
CA LEU A 146 -7.02 -16.27 26.04
C LEU A 146 -8.35 -16.51 26.74
N LEU A 147 -8.66 -17.79 26.94
CA LEU A 147 -9.93 -18.28 27.50
C LEU A 147 -9.67 -19.15 28.73
N GLY A 148 -10.75 -19.53 29.41
CA GLY A 148 -10.69 -20.40 30.58
C GLY A 148 -9.92 -19.76 31.71
N GLU A 149 -8.87 -20.44 32.17
CA GLU A 149 -8.08 -20.03 33.33
C GLU A 149 -7.28 -18.73 33.11
N TYR A 150 -7.05 -18.32 31.86
CA TYR A 150 -6.37 -17.07 31.50
C TYR A 150 -7.35 -16.00 31.00
N GLU A 151 -8.64 -16.10 31.36
CA GLU A 151 -9.63 -15.11 30.94
C GLU A 151 -9.26 -13.70 31.41
N GLY A 152 -9.36 -12.74 30.48
CA GLY A 152 -8.94 -11.36 30.71
C GLY A 152 -7.52 -11.07 30.22
N LEU A 153 -6.79 -12.07 29.72
CA LEU A 153 -5.49 -11.88 29.07
C LEU A 153 -5.63 -11.96 27.54
N ALA A 154 -4.83 -11.16 26.84
CA ALA A 154 -4.68 -11.24 25.39
C ALA A 154 -3.20 -11.15 25.00
N LEU A 155 -2.80 -11.93 24.01
CA LEU A 155 -1.47 -11.90 23.42
C LEU A 155 -1.49 -11.07 22.14
N GLN A 156 -0.52 -10.18 22.00
CA GLN A 156 -0.37 -9.32 20.84
C GLN A 156 1.08 -9.31 20.36
N ILE A 157 1.30 -9.68 19.10
CA ILE A 157 2.62 -9.57 18.49
C ILE A 157 2.95 -8.09 18.29
N HIS A 158 4.08 -7.67 18.86
CA HIS A 158 4.59 -6.30 18.85
C HIS A 158 5.65 -6.12 17.76
N ILE A 159 5.21 -6.10 16.50
CA ILE A 159 6.09 -5.85 15.35
C ILE A 159 5.56 -4.64 14.60
N LYS A 160 6.41 -3.62 14.50
CA LYS A 160 6.10 -2.40 13.76
C LYS A 160 6.03 -2.71 12.25
N PRO A 161 4.91 -2.42 11.57
CA PRO A 161 4.84 -2.54 10.12
C PRO A 161 5.78 -1.52 9.44
N LYS A 162 6.48 -1.94 8.38
CA LYS A 162 7.39 -1.07 7.60
C LYS A 162 6.68 0.17 7.03
N CYS A 163 5.40 0.04 6.69
CA CYS A 163 4.61 1.08 6.03
C CYS A 163 4.02 2.15 6.97
N ILE A 164 4.26 2.07 8.29
CA ILE A 164 3.70 3.01 9.26
C ILE A 164 4.83 3.78 9.94
N SER A 165 4.64 5.09 10.10
CA SER A 165 5.58 5.91 10.87
C SER A 165 5.68 5.45 12.33
N LYS A 166 6.81 5.72 12.99
CA LYS A 166 7.00 5.35 14.41
C LYS A 166 5.90 5.95 15.28
N LYS A 167 5.63 7.26 15.10
CA LYS A 167 4.59 8.01 15.82
C LYS A 167 3.20 7.38 15.67
N GLN A 168 2.76 7.12 14.44
CA GLN A 168 1.44 6.50 14.20
C GLN A 168 1.34 5.09 14.79
N TYR A 169 2.43 4.31 14.77
CA TYR A 169 2.46 2.99 15.38
C TYR A 169 2.29 3.08 16.91
N GLU A 170 3.02 3.98 17.56
CA GLU A 170 2.92 4.21 19.00
C GLU A 170 1.52 4.72 19.42
N GLU A 171 0.93 5.62 18.65
CA GLU A 171 -0.44 6.09 18.87
C GLU A 171 -1.45 4.94 18.79
N ARG A 172 -1.29 4.03 17.81
CA ARG A 172 -2.13 2.82 17.69
C ARG A 172 -1.95 1.86 18.87
N VAL A 173 -0.71 1.69 19.34
CA VAL A 173 -0.41 0.87 20.53
C VAL A 173 -1.08 1.47 21.77
N LYS A 174 -0.92 2.78 22.01
CA LYS A 174 -1.56 3.49 23.13
C LYS A 174 -3.09 3.40 23.07
N ALA A 175 -3.68 3.59 21.89
CA ALA A 175 -5.12 3.44 21.70
C ALA A 175 -5.59 2.01 22.01
N LYS A 176 -4.79 1.00 21.65
CA LYS A 176 -5.08 -0.40 21.94
C LYS A 176 -5.02 -0.73 23.42
N VAL A 177 -3.99 -0.28 24.13
CA VAL A 177 -3.90 -0.43 25.59
C VAL A 177 -5.10 0.22 26.29
N ARG A 178 -5.46 1.45 25.91
CA ARG A 178 -6.63 2.16 26.47
C ARG A 178 -7.94 1.40 26.29
N LYS A 179 -8.18 0.85 25.10
CA LYS A 179 -9.41 0.08 24.82
C LYS A 179 -9.44 -1.26 25.55
N ALA A 180 -8.31 -1.96 25.62
CA ALA A 180 -8.20 -3.21 26.35
C ALA A 180 -8.44 -3.02 27.85
N SER A 181 -7.81 -2.00 28.45
CA SER A 181 -8.01 -1.63 29.85
C SER A 181 -9.49 -1.31 30.16
N LYS A 182 -10.18 -0.56 29.29
CA LYS A 182 -11.63 -0.31 29.42
C LYS A 182 -12.48 -1.58 29.38
N SER A 183 -11.99 -2.62 28.71
CA SER A 183 -12.68 -3.91 28.57
C SER A 183 -12.23 -4.93 29.62
N GLY A 184 -11.44 -4.50 30.62
CA GLY A 184 -10.89 -5.39 31.65
C GLY A 184 -9.88 -6.41 31.11
N ILE A 185 -9.30 -6.17 29.93
CA ILE A 185 -8.36 -7.07 29.27
C ILE A 185 -6.93 -6.51 29.36
N PHE A 186 -6.01 -7.34 29.84
CA PHE A 186 -4.59 -7.05 29.88
C PHE A 186 -3.90 -7.62 28.65
N ILE A 187 -3.16 -6.79 27.91
CA ILE A 187 -2.45 -7.20 26.70
C ILE A 187 -0.98 -7.46 27.03
N ILE A 188 -0.52 -8.69 26.81
CA ILE A 188 0.89 -9.05 26.83
C ILE A 188 1.45 -8.89 25.41
N TRP A 189 2.50 -8.08 25.31
CA TRP A 189 3.12 -7.71 24.04
C TRP A 189 4.34 -8.60 23.77
N LEU A 190 4.24 -9.44 22.74
CA LEU A 190 5.30 -10.37 22.37
C LEU A 190 6.20 -9.74 21.31
N ASN A 191 7.47 -9.51 21.65
CA ASN A 191 8.52 -9.09 20.71
C ASN A 191 9.18 -10.32 20.03
N LYS A 192 10.19 -10.12 19.19
CA LYS A 192 10.91 -11.21 18.50
C LYS A 192 11.60 -12.17 19.47
N ASP A 193 12.18 -11.66 20.56
CA ASP A 193 12.93 -12.44 21.56
C ASP A 193 12.02 -13.44 22.29
N HIS A 194 10.76 -13.07 22.57
CA HIS A 194 9.79 -14.00 23.15
C HIS A 194 9.53 -15.21 22.24
N PHE A 195 9.72 -15.08 20.92
CA PHE A 195 9.54 -16.18 19.97
C PHE A 195 10.77 -17.10 19.85
N GLU A 196 11.89 -16.76 20.48
CA GLU A 196 13.04 -17.66 20.63
C GLU A 196 12.81 -18.63 21.79
N ASN A 197 12.06 -18.21 22.82
CA ASN A 197 11.66 -19.05 23.94
C ASN A 197 10.25 -18.70 24.43
N LEU A 198 9.22 -19.21 23.73
CA LEU A 198 7.83 -18.95 24.09
C LEU A 198 7.44 -19.53 25.46
N ASP A 199 8.09 -20.59 25.90
CA ASP A 199 7.79 -21.23 27.19
C ASP A 199 8.09 -20.30 28.38
N SER A 200 9.05 -19.38 28.23
CA SER A 200 9.28 -18.31 29.22
C SER A 200 8.06 -17.40 29.42
N THR A 201 7.18 -17.31 28.42
CA THR A 201 5.93 -16.54 28.47
C THR A 201 4.91 -17.17 29.43
N ILE A 202 5.01 -18.47 29.74
CA ILE A 202 4.10 -19.12 30.71
C ILE A 202 4.25 -18.49 32.09
N GLY A 203 5.48 -18.19 32.52
CA GLY A 203 5.73 -17.51 33.80
C GLY A 203 5.03 -16.14 33.84
N LEU A 204 5.08 -15.39 32.74
CA LEU A 204 4.36 -14.12 32.60
C LEU A 204 2.85 -14.32 32.64
N LEU A 205 2.32 -15.31 31.93
CA LEU A 205 0.89 -15.61 31.95
C LEU A 205 0.39 -15.97 33.35
N ASN A 206 1.13 -16.80 34.06
CA ASN A 206 0.81 -17.21 35.42
C ASN A 206 0.86 -16.05 36.42
N ALA A 207 1.77 -15.07 36.23
CA ALA A 207 1.84 -13.89 37.07
C ALA A 207 0.63 -12.95 36.93
N PHE A 208 -0.07 -13.00 35.80
CA PHE A 208 -1.25 -12.18 35.51
C PHE A 208 -2.56 -12.98 35.47
N LYS A 209 -2.50 -14.28 35.75
CA LYS A 209 -3.66 -15.14 35.89
C LYS A 209 -4.46 -14.68 37.13
N LYS A 210 -5.79 -14.56 36.99
CA LYS A 210 -6.67 -14.22 38.11
C LYS A 210 -6.94 -15.43 39.00
#